data_AF-A0AAU4EP84-F1
#
_entry.id   AF-A0AAU4EP84-F1
#
_cell.length_a   1.000
_cell.length_b   1.000
_cell.length_c   1.000
_cell.angle_alpha   90.00
_cell.angle_beta   90.00
_cell.angle_gamma   90.00
#
_symmetry.space_group_name_H-M   'P 1'
#
loop_
_entity.id
_entity.type
_entity.pdbx_description
1 polymer ?
#
loop_
_entity_poly.entity_id
_entity_poly.type
_entity_poly.pdbx_seq_one_letter_code
_entity_poly.pdbx_strand_id
1 'polypeptide(L)'
;MNNSMDDAGCCLLSVAWNIAPLLEPSPTSRRSSLRATVEETCRVTGLGARSWSLHHGTGTEAEYRPFLQLADVAYEIATLLLLVGDFLVPDLEREHRRWAEIEGLMSRLEELAGWTSSFLGSLTLSGHS
;
A
#
# COMPACT_ATOMS: atom_id res chain seq x y z
N MET A 1 -7.33 -3.09 -19.93
CA MET A 1 -7.06 -2.84 -18.50
C MET A 1 -8.40 -2.53 -17.86
N ASN A 2 -8.80 -3.36 -16.90
CA ASN A 2 -10.06 -3.19 -16.21
C ASN A 2 -9.84 -2.09 -15.17
N ASN A 3 -10.47 -0.94 -15.38
CA ASN A 3 -10.31 0.24 -14.55
C ASN A 3 -11.54 0.33 -13.64
N SER A 4 -11.51 -0.35 -12.49
CA SER A 4 -12.60 -0.37 -11.52
C SER A 4 -12.09 -0.46 -10.08
N MET A 5 -12.99 -0.24 -9.12
CA MET A 5 -12.70 -0.38 -7.69
C MET A 5 -12.35 -1.83 -7.30
N ASP A 6 -12.99 -2.85 -7.89
CA ASP A 6 -12.64 -4.26 -7.61
C ASP A 6 -11.24 -4.61 -8.14
N ASP A 7 -10.87 -4.12 -9.33
CA ASP A 7 -9.52 -4.30 -9.86
C ASP A 7 -8.48 -3.60 -8.99
N ALA A 8 -8.75 -2.36 -8.56
CA ALA A 8 -7.86 -1.65 -7.65
C ALA A 8 -7.70 -2.38 -6.31
N GLY A 9 -8.79 -2.95 -5.78
CA GLY A 9 -8.76 -3.82 -4.61
C GLY A 9 -7.92 -5.08 -4.83
N CYS A 10 -8.02 -5.71 -6.00
CA CYS A 10 -7.19 -6.87 -6.36
C CYS A 10 -5.71 -6.50 -6.49
N CYS A 11 -5.35 -5.35 -7.05
CA CYS A 11 -3.98 -4.85 -7.11
C CYS A 11 -3.39 -4.69 -5.70
N LEU A 12 -4.12 -4.05 -4.78
CA LEU A 12 -3.69 -3.88 -3.39
C LEU A 12 -3.49 -5.22 -2.68
N LEU A 13 -4.41 -6.17 -2.85
CA LEU A 13 -4.29 -7.50 -2.25
C LEU A 13 -3.11 -8.30 -2.83
N SER A 14 -2.84 -8.14 -4.13
CA SER A 14 -1.67 -8.73 -4.77
C SER A 14 -0.38 -8.18 -4.17
N VAL A 15 -0.30 -6.86 -3.95
CA VAL A 15 0.85 -6.23 -3.30
C VAL A 15 1.02 -6.73 -1.86
N ALA A 16 -0.06 -6.74 -1.06
CA ALA A 16 -0.01 -7.26 0.32
C ALA A 16 0.51 -8.70 0.38
N TRP A 17 0.03 -9.58 -0.51
CA TRP A 17 0.47 -10.97 -0.56
C TRP A 17 1.95 -11.13 -0.93
N ASN A 18 2.48 -10.29 -1.83
CA ASN A 18 3.87 -10.35 -2.26
C ASN A 18 4.85 -9.72 -1.25
N ILE A 19 4.38 -8.79 -0.41
CA ILE A 19 5.20 -8.16 0.64
C ILE A 19 5.26 -9.02 1.91
N ALA A 20 4.22 -9.84 2.14
CA ALA A 20 4.09 -10.67 3.31
C ALA A 20 5.39 -11.46 3.56
N PRO A 21 5.95 -11.39 4.79
CA PRO A 21 7.25 -11.95 5.05
C PRO A 21 7.22 -13.48 5.00
N LEU A 22 7.90 -14.06 4.00
CA LEU A 22 8.01 -15.51 3.88
C LEU A 22 8.89 -16.13 4.97
N LEU A 23 9.92 -15.42 5.45
CA LEU A 23 10.86 -15.81 6.51
C LEU A 23 11.58 -14.54 7.02
N GLU A 24 11.21 -13.97 8.18
CA GLU A 24 11.82 -12.72 8.64
C GLU A 24 13.12 -12.89 9.44
N PRO A 25 14.16 -12.08 9.16
CA PRO A 25 15.22 -11.78 10.10
C PRO A 25 14.72 -10.75 11.13
N SER A 26 14.51 -11.18 12.37
CA SER A 26 14.12 -10.39 13.56
C SER A 26 12.95 -9.39 13.37
N PRO A 27 11.78 -9.62 14.03
CA PRO A 27 10.58 -8.79 13.90
C PRO A 27 10.71 -7.33 14.39
N THR A 28 11.91 -6.93 14.82
CA THR A 28 12.24 -5.61 15.37
C THR A 28 13.06 -4.73 14.43
N SER A 29 13.38 -5.18 13.21
CA SER A 29 14.12 -4.35 12.26
C SER A 29 13.24 -3.25 11.67
N ARG A 30 13.81 -2.07 11.41
CA ARG A 30 13.11 -0.96 10.72
C ARG A 30 12.47 -1.43 9.41
N ARG A 31 13.18 -2.27 8.66
CA ARG A 31 12.71 -2.87 7.40
C ARG A 31 11.47 -3.74 7.63
N SER A 32 11.50 -4.61 8.63
CA SER A 32 10.37 -5.47 9.04
C SER A 32 9.14 -4.65 9.41
N SER A 33 9.32 -3.60 10.22
CA SER A 33 8.21 -2.73 10.63
C SER A 33 7.55 -2.04 9.43
N LEU A 34 8.34 -1.50 8.50
CA LEU A 34 7.80 -0.87 7.30
C LEU A 34 7.07 -1.86 6.38
N ARG A 35 7.62 -3.08 6.21
CA ARG A 35 6.92 -4.13 5.45
C ARG A 35 5.55 -4.44 6.05
N ALA A 36 5.48 -4.64 7.35
CA ALA A 36 4.23 -4.90 8.05
C ALA A 36 3.22 -3.75 7.88
N THR A 37 3.67 -2.49 7.94
CA THR A 37 2.81 -1.32 7.70
C THR A 37 2.25 -1.30 6.27
N VAL A 38 3.10 -1.53 5.26
CA VAL A 38 2.68 -1.54 3.85
C VAL A 38 1.73 -2.70 3.57
N GLU A 39 2.06 -3.90 4.07
CA GLU A 39 1.22 -5.09 3.97
C GLU A 39 -0.17 -4.82 4.54
N GLU A 40 -0.25 -4.38 5.79
CA GLU A 40 -1.53 -4.17 6.47
C GLU A 40 -2.37 -3.09 5.78
N THR A 41 -1.73 -2.00 5.36
CA THR A 41 -2.40 -0.91 4.63
C THR A 41 -2.99 -1.43 3.33
N CYS A 42 -2.21 -2.17 2.52
CA CYS A 42 -2.70 -2.74 1.27
C CYS A 42 -3.80 -3.77 1.49
N ARG A 43 -3.66 -4.62 2.52
CA ARG A 43 -4.63 -5.67 2.85
C ARG A 43 -5.97 -5.06 3.26
N VAL A 44 -5.98 -4.11 4.19
CA VAL A 44 -7.20 -3.46 4.69
C VAL A 44 -7.87 -2.66 3.58
N THR A 45 -7.11 -1.80 2.88
CA THR A 45 -7.67 -0.98 1.81
C THR A 45 -8.16 -1.82 0.64
N GLY A 46 -7.46 -2.90 0.29
CA GLY A 46 -7.86 -3.84 -0.76
C GLY A 46 -9.16 -4.57 -0.43
N LEU A 47 -9.30 -5.11 0.78
CA LEU A 47 -10.57 -5.70 1.24
C LEU A 47 -11.70 -4.68 1.27
N GLY A 48 -11.41 -3.46 1.72
CA GLY A 48 -12.37 -2.35 1.76
C GLY A 48 -12.87 -1.97 0.37
N ALA A 49 -11.97 -1.80 -0.60
CA ALA A 49 -12.30 -1.49 -2.00
C ALA A 49 -13.21 -2.55 -2.64
N ARG A 50 -12.88 -3.83 -2.44
CA ARG A 50 -13.71 -4.93 -2.97
C ARG A 50 -15.08 -4.99 -2.30
N SER A 51 -15.13 -4.84 -0.97
CA SER A 51 -16.39 -4.75 -0.23
C SER A 51 -17.24 -3.58 -0.72
N TRP A 52 -16.63 -2.41 -0.93
CA TRP A 52 -17.30 -1.24 -1.48
C TRP A 52 -17.89 -1.52 -2.87
N SER A 53 -17.10 -2.14 -3.76
CA SER A 53 -17.51 -2.43 -5.13
C SER A 53 -18.70 -3.40 -5.22
N LEU A 54 -18.79 -4.36 -4.30
CA LEU A 54 -19.94 -5.26 -4.20
C LEU A 54 -21.27 -4.52 -3.93
N HIS A 55 -21.21 -3.38 -3.24
CA HIS A 55 -22.40 -2.61 -2.85
C HIS A 55 -22.69 -1.42 -3.77
N HIS A 56 -21.67 -0.87 -4.42
CA HIS A 56 -21.77 0.39 -5.18
C HIS A 56 -21.42 0.24 -6.67
N GLY A 57 -21.00 -0.95 -7.11
CA GLY A 57 -20.59 -1.22 -8.49
C GLY A 57 -19.13 -0.87 -8.77
N THR A 58 -18.82 -0.55 -10.01
CA THR A 58 -17.42 -0.37 -10.47
C THR A 58 -16.73 0.86 -9.90
N GLY A 59 -17.51 1.87 -9.50
CA GLY A 59 -17.00 3.21 -9.21
C GLY A 59 -16.52 3.97 -10.46
N THR A 60 -16.32 5.26 -10.29
CA THR A 60 -15.75 6.18 -11.27
C THR A 60 -14.24 6.21 -11.16
N GLU A 61 -13.57 6.70 -12.21
CA GLU A 61 -12.11 6.82 -12.21
C GLU A 61 -11.55 7.69 -11.09
N ALA A 62 -12.24 8.78 -10.77
CA ALA A 62 -11.85 9.64 -9.66
C ALA A 62 -11.88 8.89 -8.31
N GLU A 63 -12.74 7.87 -8.18
CA GLU A 63 -12.90 7.08 -6.96
C GLU A 63 -11.87 5.95 -6.87
N TYR A 64 -11.62 5.18 -7.95
CA TYR A 64 -10.68 4.06 -7.90
C TYR A 64 -9.22 4.45 -8.14
N ARG A 65 -8.94 5.59 -8.79
CA ARG A 65 -7.56 6.00 -9.10
C ARG A 65 -6.67 6.16 -7.85
N PRO A 66 -7.12 6.76 -6.74
CA PRO A 66 -6.31 6.83 -5.51
C PRO A 66 -5.95 5.46 -4.93
N PHE A 67 -6.79 4.43 -5.11
CA PHE A 67 -6.51 3.06 -4.70
C PHE A 67 -5.42 2.42 -5.57
N LEU A 68 -5.46 2.65 -6.89
CA LEU A 68 -4.40 2.21 -7.80
C LEU A 68 -3.06 2.90 -7.48
N GLN A 69 -3.09 4.21 -7.23
CA GLN A 69 -1.89 4.96 -6.82
C GLN A 69 -1.31 4.45 -5.50
N LEU A 70 -2.16 4.06 -4.55
CA LEU A 70 -1.72 3.45 -3.30
C LEU A 70 -1.01 2.12 -3.56
N ALA A 71 -1.54 1.29 -4.46
CA ALA A 71 -0.90 0.02 -4.84
C ALA A 71 0.46 0.24 -5.52
N ASP A 72 0.56 1.21 -6.42
CA ASP A 72 1.80 1.56 -7.11
C ASP A 72 2.90 2.00 -6.11
N VAL A 73 2.56 2.93 -5.20
CA VAL A 73 3.48 3.41 -4.16
C VAL A 73 3.91 2.28 -3.24
N ALA A 74 2.97 1.42 -2.82
CA ALA A 74 3.28 0.27 -1.98
C ALA A 74 4.22 -0.73 -2.66
N TYR A 75 4.02 -0.98 -3.96
CA TYR A 75 4.90 -1.84 -4.76
C TYR A 75 6.31 -1.25 -4.89
N GLU A 76 6.43 0.06 -5.07
CA GLU A 76 7.72 0.75 -5.15
C GLU A 76 8.48 0.65 -3.81
N ILE A 77 7.79 0.91 -2.68
CA ILE A 77 8.36 0.73 -1.34
C ILE A 77 8.85 -0.70 -1.14
N ALA A 78 8.03 -1.70 -1.50
CA ALA A 78 8.39 -3.11 -1.40
C ALA A 78 9.66 -3.43 -2.17
N THR A 79 9.75 -2.93 -3.41
CA THR A 79 10.90 -3.12 -4.28
C THR A 79 12.16 -2.50 -3.66
N LEU A 80 12.08 -1.28 -3.13
CA LEU A 80 13.21 -0.64 -2.48
C LEU A 80 13.64 -1.36 -1.19
N LEU A 81 12.69 -1.87 -0.41
CA LEU A 81 12.97 -2.66 0.80
C LEU A 81 13.64 -4.01 0.53
N LEU A 82 13.60 -4.52 -0.72
CA LEU A 82 14.42 -5.67 -1.13
C LEU A 82 15.87 -5.27 -1.40
N LEU A 83 16.14 -4.00 -1.67
CA LEU A 83 17.47 -3.54 -2.05
C LEU A 83 18.26 -2.99 -0.84
N VAL A 84 17.59 -2.66 0.27
CA VAL A 84 18.26 -2.18 1.48
C VAL A 84 18.97 -3.31 2.22
N GLY A 85 20.25 -3.11 2.52
CA GLY A 85 21.10 -4.06 3.25
C GLY A 85 21.70 -5.18 2.39
N ASP A 86 21.29 -5.30 1.13
CA ASP A 86 21.73 -6.35 0.21
C ASP A 86 22.89 -5.87 -0.67
N PHE A 87 24.04 -5.60 -0.05
CA PHE A 87 25.26 -5.16 -0.75
C PHE A 87 26.48 -6.03 -0.44
N LEU A 88 27.25 -6.37 -1.47
CA LEU A 88 28.53 -7.07 -1.33
C LEU A 88 29.66 -6.13 -0.86
N VAL A 89 29.54 -4.83 -1.12
CA VAL A 89 30.45 -3.77 -0.67
C VAL A 89 29.62 -2.70 0.03
N PRO A 90 29.93 -2.34 1.29
CA PRO A 90 29.20 -1.30 2.00
C PRO A 90 29.30 0.06 1.29
N ASP A 91 28.15 0.64 0.95
CA ASP A 91 28.01 1.99 0.38
C ASP A 91 26.94 2.74 1.19
N LEU A 92 27.39 3.39 2.27
CA LEU A 92 26.52 4.06 3.23
C LEU A 92 25.76 5.24 2.62
N GLU A 93 26.34 5.94 1.64
CA GLU A 93 25.64 7.04 0.97
C GLU A 93 24.48 6.54 0.12
N ARG A 94 24.67 5.43 -0.60
CA ARG A 94 23.60 4.78 -1.36
C ARG A 94 22.51 4.27 -0.44
N GLU A 95 22.87 3.70 0.69
CA GLU A 95 21.91 3.25 1.68
C GLU A 95 21.10 4.41 2.26
N HIS A 96 21.75 5.53 2.63
CA HIS A 96 21.05 6.73 3.07
C HIS A 96 20.10 7.30 2.01
N ARG A 97 20.51 7.37 0.73
CA ARG A 97 19.63 7.82 -0.35
C ARG A 97 18.40 6.93 -0.51
N ARG A 98 18.57 5.60 -0.45
CA ARG A 98 17.44 4.65 -0.51
C ARG A 98 16.49 4.81 0.66
N TRP A 99 17.01 5.02 1.86
CA TRP A 99 16.18 5.27 3.03
C TRP A 99 15.38 6.57 2.89
N ALA A 100 16.00 7.64 2.41
CA ALA A 100 15.29 8.91 2.16
C ALA A 100 14.19 8.77 1.10
N GLU A 101 14.43 7.97 0.05
CA GLU A 101 13.42 7.66 -0.97
C GLU A 101 12.24 6.86 -0.40
N ILE A 102 12.53 5.82 0.40
CA ILE A 102 11.51 5.05 1.12
C ILE A 102 10.70 5.96 2.05
N GLU A 103 11.33 6.86 2.79
CA GLU A 103 10.65 7.82 3.68
C GLU A 103 9.68 8.72 2.90
N GLY A 104 10.10 9.26 1.75
CA GLY A 104 9.24 10.07 0.89
C GLY A 104 8.03 9.28 0.37
N LEU A 105 8.24 8.04 -0.05
CA LEU A 105 7.16 7.16 -0.50
C LEU A 105 6.22 6.77 0.65
N MET A 106 6.74 6.55 1.86
CA MET A 106 5.91 6.26 3.05
C MET A 106 4.99 7.44 3.39
N SER A 107 5.48 8.69 3.31
CA SER A 107 4.60 9.85 3.48
C SER A 107 3.49 9.90 2.43
N ARG A 108 3.81 9.54 1.17
CA ARG A 108 2.81 9.47 0.10
C ARG A 108 1.80 8.34 0.32
N LEU A 109 2.27 7.19 0.81
CA LEU A 109 1.43 6.05 1.18
C LEU A 109 0.43 6.46 2.28
N GLU A 110 0.90 7.16 3.32
CA GLU A 110 0.05 7.64 4.43
C GLU A 110 -1.03 8.63 3.96
N GLU A 111 -0.69 9.56 3.06
CA GLU A 111 -1.68 10.48 2.46
C GLU A 111 -2.78 9.72 1.71
N LEU A 112 -2.40 8.76 0.86
CA LEU A 112 -3.34 7.95 0.08
C LEU A 112 -4.15 7.02 0.98
N ALA A 113 -3.53 6.44 2.01
CA ALA A 113 -4.21 5.61 3.01
C ALA A 113 -5.25 6.43 3.80
N GLY A 114 -4.91 7.65 4.21
CA GLY A 114 -5.82 8.57 4.87
C GLY A 114 -7.03 8.93 4.00
N TRP A 115 -6.78 9.24 2.72
CA TRP A 115 -7.85 9.54 1.77
C TRP A 115 -8.75 8.32 1.51
N THR A 116 -8.18 7.15 1.20
CA THR A 116 -8.94 5.92 0.89
C THR A 116 -9.73 5.42 2.10
N SER A 117 -9.17 5.52 3.30
CA SER A 117 -9.89 5.22 4.56
C SER A 117 -11.08 6.17 4.77
N SER A 118 -10.88 7.47 4.53
CA SER A 118 -11.96 8.46 4.62
C SER A 118 -13.06 8.21 3.59
N PHE A 119 -12.69 7.87 2.35
CA PHE A 119 -13.63 7.50 1.29
C PHE A 119 -14.48 6.30 1.72
N LEU A 120 -13.86 5.21 2.17
CA LEU A 120 -14.55 4.00 2.63
C LEU A 120 -15.39 4.25 3.89
N GLY A 121 -14.94 5.12 4.79
CA GLY A 121 -15.63 5.48 6.04
C GLY A 121 -16.78 6.47 5.88
N SER A 122 -16.75 7.33 4.86
CA SER A 122 -17.80 8.35 4.64
C SER A 122 -19.19 7.75 4.32
N LEU A 123 -19.23 6.47 3.97
CA LEU A 123 -20.45 5.78 3.53
C LEU A 123 -21.22 5.11 4.67
N THR A 124 -20.60 4.91 5.84
CA THR A 124 -21.32 4.41 7.02
C THR A 124 -22.23 5.47 7.65
N LEU A 125 -21.99 6.76 7.37
CA LEU A 125 -22.78 7.88 7.91
C LEU A 125 -23.99 8.27 7.03
N SER A 126 -24.09 7.77 5.81
CA SER A 126 -25.16 8.13 4.86
C SER A 126 -26.38 7.19 4.89
N GLY A 127 -26.40 6.20 5.80
CA GLY A 127 -27.46 5.19 5.90
C GLY A 127 -28.59 5.49 6.91
N HIS A 128 -28.68 6.72 7.44
CA HIS A 128 -29.70 7.15 8.42
C HIS A 128 -30.37 8.47 8.03
N SER A 129 -30.99 8.52 6.85
CA SER A 129 -31.91 9.61 6.48
C SER A 129 -33.10 9.07 5.70
#